data_AF-A0A8T1E884-F1
#
_entry.id   AF-A0A8T1E884-F1
#
_cell.length_a   1.000
_cell.length_b   1.000
_cell.length_c   1.000
_cell.angle_alpha   90.00
_cell.angle_beta   90.00
_cell.angle_gamma   90.00
#
_symmetry.space_group_name_H-M   'P 1'
#
loop_
_entity.id
_entity.type
_entity.pdbx_description
1 polymer ?
#
loop_
_entity_poly.entity_id
_entity_poly.type
_entity_poly.pdbx_seq_one_letter_code
_entity_poly.pdbx_strand_id
1 'polypeptide(L)'
;MHENACRRRDLNREVQLAEITKAMASFGITPPEPGCSATQESANGHLLNKPLQRALSELARSDYRPNKNLVPAVLGELYKEYKHLEQLQKSTQEGVEVRQKETPPRQSVRPPNHGSARDRINVLRKNIRKEQDAWWYLVLDMNLLEQ
;
A
#
# COMPACT_ATOMS: atom_id res chain seq x y z
N MET A 1 -3.56 -22.74 -1.67
CA MET A 1 -3.35 -21.32 -1.26
C MET A 1 -3.33 -20.32 -2.43
N HIS A 2 -2.94 -20.71 -3.64
CA HIS A 2 -2.83 -19.77 -4.79
C HIS A 2 -4.19 -19.32 -5.37
N GLU A 3 -5.18 -20.21 -5.41
CA GLU A 3 -6.48 -19.95 -6.05
C GLU A 3 -7.29 -18.83 -5.39
N ASN A 4 -7.36 -18.80 -4.05
CA ASN A 4 -8.04 -17.73 -3.32
C ASN A 4 -7.35 -16.36 -3.53
N ALA A 5 -6.02 -16.35 -3.60
CA ALA A 5 -5.26 -15.14 -3.87
C ALA A 5 -5.53 -14.60 -5.29
N CYS A 6 -5.58 -15.49 -6.30
CA CYS A 6 -5.93 -15.13 -7.67
C CYS A 6 -7.37 -14.61 -7.76
N ARG A 7 -8.33 -15.35 -7.18
CA ARG A 7 -9.74 -14.95 -7.17
C ARG A 7 -9.94 -13.59 -6.52
N ARG A 8 -9.29 -13.32 -5.39
CA ARG A 8 -9.32 -12.00 -4.72
C ARG A 8 -8.73 -10.90 -5.60
N ARG A 9 -7.60 -11.15 -6.26
CA ARG A 9 -6.97 -10.18 -7.17
C ARG A 9 -7.92 -9.82 -8.32
N ASP A 10 -8.54 -10.82 -8.93
CA ASP A 10 -9.39 -10.63 -10.11
C ASP A 10 -10.67 -9.87 -9.73
N LEU A 11 -11.31 -10.24 -8.62
CA LEU A 11 -12.45 -9.50 -8.03
C LEU A 11 -12.09 -8.05 -7.66
N ASN A 12 -10.94 -7.82 -7.05
CA ASN A 12 -10.48 -6.46 -6.73
C ASN A 12 -10.29 -5.63 -8.00
N ARG A 13 -9.73 -6.23 -9.06
CA ARG A 13 -9.51 -5.57 -10.34
C ARG A 13 -10.82 -5.17 -10.99
N GLU A 14 -11.83 -6.05 -10.98
CA GLU A 14 -13.17 -5.76 -11.50
C GLU A 14 -13.83 -4.58 -10.79
N VAL A 15 -13.82 -4.58 -9.45
CA VAL A 15 -14.39 -3.49 -8.65
C VAL A 15 -13.67 -2.17 -8.90
N GLN A 16 -12.33 -2.18 -8.92
CA GLN A 16 -11.53 -0.98 -9.18
C GLN A 16 -11.77 -0.43 -10.59
N LEU A 17 -11.84 -1.29 -11.60
CA LEU A 17 -12.13 -0.87 -12.98
C LEU A 17 -13.52 -0.24 -13.09
N ALA A 18 -14.52 -0.78 -12.40
CA ALA A 18 -15.86 -0.21 -12.38
C ALA A 18 -15.89 1.19 -11.72
N GLU A 19 -15.20 1.37 -10.59
CA GLU A 19 -15.12 2.67 -9.91
C GLU A 19 -14.34 3.71 -10.73
N ILE A 20 -13.21 3.32 -11.32
CA ILE A 20 -12.42 4.20 -12.20
C ILE A 20 -13.24 4.61 -13.42
N THR A 21 -13.94 3.66 -14.05
CA THR A 21 -14.80 3.94 -15.21
C THR A 21 -15.90 4.93 -14.87
N LYS A 22 -16.54 4.76 -13.70
CA LYS A 22 -17.55 5.68 -13.18
C LYS A 22 -16.98 7.08 -12.93
N ALA A 23 -15.78 7.18 -12.35
CA ALA A 23 -15.11 8.45 -12.10
C ALA A 23 -14.71 9.13 -13.42
N MET A 24 -14.10 8.41 -14.36
CA MET A 24 -13.73 8.92 -15.68
C MET A 24 -14.95 9.47 -16.45
N ALA A 25 -16.07 8.76 -16.41
CA ALA A 25 -17.32 9.20 -17.02
C ALA A 25 -17.83 10.53 -16.42
N SER A 26 -17.70 10.75 -15.10
CA SER A 26 -18.07 12.03 -14.48
C SER A 26 -17.22 13.23 -14.94
N PHE A 27 -16.02 12.97 -15.48
CA PHE A 27 -15.14 13.98 -16.08
C PHE A 27 -15.23 14.03 -17.61
N GLY A 28 -16.17 13.32 -18.23
CA GLY A 28 -16.33 13.27 -19.69
C GLY A 28 -15.20 12.52 -20.41
N ILE A 29 -14.48 11.63 -19.71
CA ILE A 29 -13.37 10.86 -20.26
C ILE A 29 -13.87 9.46 -20.62
N THR A 30 -13.67 9.06 -21.89
CA THR A 30 -13.96 7.69 -22.33
C THR A 30 -12.90 6.73 -21.77
N PRO A 31 -13.28 5.61 -21.13
CA PRO A 31 -12.34 4.60 -20.68
C PRO A 31 -11.56 3.99 -21.87
N PRO A 32 -10.25 3.71 -21.72
CA PRO A 32 -9.49 3.00 -22.74
C PRO A 32 -10.00 1.56 -22.89
N GLU A 33 -9.98 1.02 -24.11
CA GLU A 33 -10.42 -0.36 -24.36
C GLU A 33 -9.56 -1.39 -23.60
N PRO A 34 -10.17 -2.45 -23.04
CA PRO A 34 -9.46 -3.50 -22.33
C PRO A 34 -8.54 -4.26 -23.28
N GLY A 35 -7.25 -3.92 -23.27
CA GLY A 35 -6.23 -4.48 -24.16
C GLY A 35 -5.30 -3.43 -24.78
N CYS A 36 -5.66 -2.15 -24.71
CA CYS A 36 -4.74 -1.08 -25.10
C CYS A 36 -3.61 -0.96 -24.08
N SER A 37 -2.37 -1.14 -24.52
CA SER A 37 -1.19 -0.75 -23.75
C SER A 37 -1.29 0.75 -23.47
N ALA A 38 -1.59 1.13 -22.23
CA ALA A 38 -1.58 2.52 -21.75
C ALA A 38 -0.15 3.12 -21.68
N THR A 39 0.79 2.51 -22.41
CA THR A 39 2.23 2.54 -22.21
C THR A 39 2.85 2.79 -23.58
N GLN A 40 2.82 4.04 -24.04
CA GLN A 40 3.80 4.47 -25.04
C GLN A 40 5.05 4.90 -24.27
N GLU A 41 6.16 4.23 -24.56
CA GLU A 41 7.50 4.65 -24.12
C GLU A 41 7.78 6.04 -24.68
N SER A 42 7.51 7.07 -23.88
CA SER A 42 8.11 8.37 -24.08
C SER A 42 9.43 8.40 -23.30
N ALA A 43 10.47 8.97 -23.90
CA ALA A 43 11.84 9.03 -23.38
C ALA A 43 11.97 9.63 -21.95
N ASN A 44 10.89 10.24 -21.42
CA ASN A 44 10.86 10.90 -20.10
C ASN A 44 9.83 10.30 -19.12
N GLY A 45 9.34 9.09 -19.36
CA GLY A 45 8.42 8.40 -18.45
C GLY A 45 6.94 8.67 -18.71
N HIS A 46 6.09 7.79 -18.16
CA HIS A 46 4.65 7.76 -18.40
C HIS A 46 3.94 8.89 -17.64
N LEU A 47 3.81 10.07 -18.26
CA LEU A 47 3.01 11.16 -17.70
C LEU A 47 1.53 10.92 -18.03
N LEU A 48 0.72 10.61 -17.01
CA LEU A 48 -0.73 10.60 -17.14
C LEU A 48 -1.21 11.98 -17.61
N ASN A 49 -2.19 12.04 -18.52
CA ASN A 49 -2.76 13.32 -18.93
C ASN A 49 -3.44 14.03 -17.74
N LYS A 50 -3.47 15.37 -17.73
CA LYS A 50 -4.00 16.18 -16.62
C LYS A 50 -5.40 15.77 -16.12
N PRO A 51 -6.39 15.52 -16.99
CA PRO A 51 -7.72 15.10 -16.52
C PRO A 51 -7.71 13.71 -15.89
N LEU A 52 -6.91 12.76 -16.40
CA LEU A 52 -6.74 11.44 -15.79
C LEU A 52 -6.01 11.52 -14.44
N GLN A 53 -4.98 12.37 -14.33
CA GLN A 53 -4.29 12.64 -13.08
C GLN A 53 -5.25 13.22 -12.03
N ARG A 54 -6.14 14.14 -12.43
CA ARG A 54 -7.16 14.71 -11.55
C ARG A 54 -8.17 13.66 -11.09
N ALA A 55 -8.72 12.86 -12.00
CA ALA A 55 -9.68 11.80 -11.67
C ALA A 55 -9.08 10.76 -10.70
N LEU A 56 -7.85 10.32 -10.94
CA LEU A 56 -7.15 9.36 -10.05
C LEU A 56 -6.78 10.00 -8.70
N SER A 57 -6.41 11.28 -8.69
CA SER A 57 -6.14 12.00 -7.44
C SER A 57 -7.41 12.20 -6.61
N GLU A 58 -8.56 12.47 -7.23
CA GLU A 58 -9.83 12.58 -6.52
C GLU A 58 -10.27 11.23 -5.97
N LEU A 59 -10.17 10.15 -6.75
CA LEU A 59 -10.42 8.78 -6.29
C LEU A 59 -9.52 8.41 -5.10
N ALA A 60 -8.24 8.77 -5.16
CA ALA A 60 -7.29 8.50 -4.08
C ALA A 60 -7.58 9.30 -2.80
N ARG A 61 -8.20 10.48 -2.91
CA ARG A 61 -8.61 11.32 -1.77
C ARG A 61 -9.95 10.90 -1.19
N SER A 62 -10.87 10.37 -2.00
CA SER A 62 -12.18 9.89 -1.54
C SER A 62 -12.11 8.51 -0.89
N ASP A 63 -11.15 7.68 -1.29
CA ASP A 63 -10.95 6.36 -0.70
C ASP A 63 -10.06 6.43 0.55
N TYR A 64 -10.70 6.57 1.71
CA TYR A 64 -10.06 6.65 3.02
C TYR A 64 -9.62 5.29 3.59
N ARG A 65 -9.85 4.18 2.87
CA ARG A 65 -9.54 2.85 3.40
C ARG A 65 -8.04 2.70 3.65
N PRO A 66 -7.64 2.18 4.81
CA PRO A 66 -6.23 2.02 5.16
C PRO A 66 -5.50 1.00 4.28
N ASN A 67 -6.22 0.00 3.75
CA ASN A 67 -5.66 -0.96 2.80
C ASN A 67 -6.55 -1.04 1.55
N LYS A 68 -6.11 -0.38 0.48
CA LYS A 68 -6.82 -0.33 -0.81
C LYS A 68 -6.98 -1.68 -1.50
N ASN A 69 -6.20 -2.70 -1.11
CA ASN A 69 -6.32 -4.05 -1.62
C ASN A 69 -7.37 -4.89 -0.86
N LEU A 70 -7.87 -4.41 0.27
CA LEU A 70 -8.95 -5.06 1.00
C LEU A 70 -10.26 -4.36 0.61
N VAL A 71 -11.02 -5.00 -0.27
CA VAL A 71 -12.30 -4.49 -0.74
C VAL A 71 -13.43 -5.14 0.06
N PRO A 72 -14.25 -4.39 0.82
CA PRO A 72 -15.30 -4.96 1.66
C PRO A 72 -16.28 -5.86 0.92
N ALA A 73 -16.66 -5.50 -0.31
CA ALA A 73 -17.52 -6.30 -1.17
C ALA A 73 -16.89 -7.66 -1.51
N VAL A 74 -15.60 -7.68 -1.85
CA VAL A 74 -14.85 -8.92 -2.16
C VAL A 74 -14.70 -9.79 -0.92
N LEU A 75 -14.49 -9.18 0.25
CA LEU A 75 -14.47 -9.90 1.51
C LEU A 75 -15.83 -10.54 1.83
N GLY A 76 -16.92 -9.82 1.55
CA GLY A 76 -18.28 -10.33 1.68
C GLY A 76 -18.52 -11.58 0.84
N GLU A 77 -17.98 -11.62 -0.38
CA GLU A 77 -18.13 -12.77 -1.27
C GLU A 77 -17.24 -13.96 -0.91
N LEU A 78 -15.97 -13.72 -0.55
CA LEU A 78 -14.99 -14.78 -0.28
C LEU A 78 -15.10 -15.39 1.12
N TYR A 79 -15.61 -14.63 2.09
CA TYR A 79 -15.63 -15.02 3.50
C TYR A 79 -17.07 -15.08 4.07
N LYS A 80 -18.06 -15.50 3.27
CA LYS A 80 -19.48 -15.59 3.67
C LYS A 80 -19.72 -16.36 4.96
N GLU A 81 -18.94 -17.43 5.18
CA GLU A 81 -19.07 -18.30 6.36
C GLU A 81 -18.18 -17.87 7.53
N TYR A 82 -17.43 -16.77 7.38
CA TYR A 82 -16.53 -16.32 8.43
C TYR A 82 -17.33 -15.63 9.55
N LYS A 83 -17.25 -16.21 10.76
CA LYS A 83 -17.94 -15.74 11.97
C LYS A 83 -17.77 -14.24 12.25
N HIS A 84 -16.64 -13.66 11.85
CA HIS A 84 -16.29 -12.26 12.12
C HIS A 84 -16.26 -11.38 10.86
N LEU A 85 -17.04 -11.73 9.83
CA LEU A 85 -17.07 -11.02 8.55
C LEU A 85 -17.40 -9.54 8.73
N GLU A 86 -18.40 -9.19 9.53
CA GLU A 86 -18.76 -7.80 9.80
C GLU A 86 -17.62 -7.02 10.44
N GLN A 87 -16.94 -7.58 11.45
CA GLN A 87 -15.81 -6.91 12.09
C GLN A 87 -14.63 -6.74 11.11
N LEU A 88 -14.42 -7.73 10.22
CA LEU A 88 -13.40 -7.67 9.19
C LEU A 88 -13.71 -6.60 8.13
N GLN A 89 -14.96 -6.50 7.69
CA GLN A 89 -15.42 -5.47 6.75
C GLN A 89 -15.30 -4.08 7.37
N LYS A 90 -15.72 -3.90 8.62
CA LYS A 90 -15.57 -2.65 9.36
C LYS A 90 -14.09 -2.25 9.48
N SER A 91 -13.23 -3.19 9.87
CA SER A 91 -11.78 -2.96 9.97
C SER A 91 -11.14 -2.60 8.62
N THR A 92 -11.72 -3.08 7.53
CA THR A 92 -11.26 -2.78 6.17
C THR A 92 -11.70 -1.40 5.71
N GLN A 93 -12.88 -0.94 6.13
CA GLN A 93 -13.43 0.38 5.79
C GLN A 93 -12.78 1.49 6.61
N GLU A 94 -12.75 1.32 7.93
CA GLU A 94 -12.41 2.38 8.89
C GLU A 94 -11.01 2.19 9.49
N GLY A 95 -10.41 1.02 9.30
CA GLY A 95 -9.21 0.60 10.03
C GLY A 95 -9.54 -0.14 11.33
N VAL A 96 -8.50 -0.71 11.93
CA VAL A 96 -8.63 -1.46 13.19
C VAL A 96 -8.67 -0.46 14.34
N GLU A 97 -9.87 -0.25 14.90
CA GLU A 97 -10.04 0.51 16.14
C GLU A 97 -9.71 -0.41 17.34
N VAL A 98 -8.56 -0.20 17.97
CA VAL A 98 -8.16 -0.95 19.16
C VAL A 98 -8.61 -0.21 20.41
N ARG A 99 -9.66 -0.71 21.06
CA ARG A 99 -10.02 -0.25 22.41
C ARG A 99 -9.03 -0.82 23.41
N GLN A 100 -8.15 0.04 23.94
CA GLN A 100 -7.27 -0.34 25.03
C GLN A 100 -8.12 -0.64 26.26
N LYS A 101 -7.99 -1.86 26.82
CA LYS A 101 -8.72 -2.24 28.04
C LYS A 101 -8.25 -1.44 29.25
N GLU A 102 -6.96 -1.13 29.27
CA GLU A 102 -6.26 -0.38 30.31
C GLU A 102 -5.26 0.54 29.64
N THR A 103 -4.95 1.68 30.28
CA THR A 103 -3.89 2.56 29.80
C THR A 103 -2.55 1.83 29.98
N PRO A 104 -1.73 1.66 28.93
CA PRO A 104 -0.46 0.97 29.06
C PRO A 104 0.43 1.72 30.06
N PRO A 105 1.18 1.00 30.92
CA PRO A 105 2.09 1.64 31.85
C PRO A 105 3.12 2.46 31.08
N ARG A 106 3.50 3.61 31.63
CA ARG A 106 4.51 4.47 31.00
C ARG A 106 5.83 3.71 30.90
N GLN A 107 6.26 3.44 29.67
CA GLN A 107 7.53 2.79 29.41
C GLN A 107 8.68 3.74 29.73
N SER A 108 9.35 3.52 30.86
CA SER A 108 10.54 4.27 31.28
C SER A 108 11.83 3.73 30.68
N VAL A 109 11.87 2.43 30.36
CA VAL A 109 13.04 1.74 29.82
C VAL A 109 12.70 1.10 28.48
N ARG A 110 13.53 1.35 27.48
CA ARG A 110 13.43 0.72 26.16
C ARG A 110 13.62 -0.80 26.30
N PRO A 111 12.76 -1.65 25.72
CA PRO A 111 12.95 -3.10 25.76
C PRO A 111 14.25 -3.48 25.05
N PRO A 112 14.91 -4.56 25.48
CA PRO A 112 16.01 -5.15 24.73
C PRO A 112 15.58 -5.43 23.29
N ASN A 113 16.43 -5.07 22.33
CA ASN A 113 16.20 -5.45 20.93
C ASN A 113 16.09 -6.99 20.83
N HIS A 114 15.10 -7.47 20.08
CA HIS A 114 14.90 -8.90 19.83
C HIS A 114 16.16 -9.52 19.20
N GLY A 115 16.42 -10.81 19.47
CA GLY A 115 17.61 -11.51 18.96
C GLY A 115 17.79 -11.39 17.45
N SER A 116 16.69 -11.50 16.69
CA SER A 116 16.71 -11.32 15.23
C SER A 116 17.21 -9.95 14.76
N ALA A 117 16.97 -8.89 15.54
CA ALA A 117 17.46 -7.56 15.21
C ALA A 117 18.99 -7.47 15.42
N ARG A 118 19.51 -8.16 16.45
CA ARG A 118 20.96 -8.31 16.66
C ARG A 118 21.58 -9.15 15.56
N ASP A 119 20.96 -10.24 15.16
CA ASP A 119 21.48 -11.12 14.09
C ASP A 119 21.50 -10.41 12.74
N ARG A 120 20.46 -9.62 12.44
CA ARG A 120 20.33 -8.90 11.17
C ARG A 120 21.12 -7.61 11.10
N ILE A 121 21.64 -7.08 12.20
CA ILE A 121 22.42 -5.83 12.15
C ILE A 121 23.68 -5.97 11.29
N ASN A 122 24.29 -7.16 11.30
CA ASN A 122 25.45 -7.45 10.47
C ASN A 122 25.09 -7.57 8.99
N VAL A 123 23.88 -8.06 8.67
CA VAL A 123 23.37 -8.10 7.29
C VAL A 123 23.15 -6.68 6.78
N LEU A 124 22.51 -5.82 7.58
CA LEU A 124 22.31 -4.41 7.24
C LEU A 124 23.65 -3.70 7.01
N ARG A 125 24.62 -3.86 7.93
CA ARG A 125 25.97 -3.29 7.79
C ARG A 125 26.66 -3.76 6.50
N LYS A 126 26.56 -5.04 6.17
CA LYS A 126 27.13 -5.59 4.92
C LYS A 126 26.47 -5.01 3.68
N ASN A 127 25.16 -4.83 3.68
CA ASN A 127 24.44 -4.24 2.54
C ASN A 127 24.81 -2.77 2.35
N ILE A 128 24.83 -1.99 3.44
CA ILE A 128 25.28 -0.59 3.41
C ILE A 128 26.70 -0.53 2.84
N ARG A 129 27.64 -1.35 3.33
CA ARG A 129 29.02 -1.39 2.81
C ARG A 129 29.06 -1.70 1.30
N LYS A 130 28.30 -2.71 0.86
CA LYS A 130 28.21 -3.07 -0.56
C LYS A 130 27.69 -1.92 -1.42
N GLU A 131 26.66 -1.21 -0.97
CA GLU A 131 26.09 -0.07 -1.70
C GLU A 131 27.03 1.16 -1.68
N GLN A 132 27.80 1.34 -0.61
CA GLN A 132 28.87 2.35 -0.55
C GLN A 132 30.02 2.02 -1.51
N ASP A 133 30.49 0.77 -1.51
CA ASP A 133 31.57 0.32 -2.40
C ASP A 133 31.15 0.40 -3.88
N ALA A 134 29.84 0.33 -4.15
CA ALA A 134 29.23 0.57 -5.45
C ALA A 134 28.97 2.07 -5.78
N TRP A 135 29.39 2.99 -4.90
CA TRP A 135 29.21 4.44 -5.04
C TRP A 135 27.75 4.93 -5.13
N TRP A 136 26.79 4.16 -4.61
CA TRP A 136 25.38 4.56 -4.62
C TRP A 136 25.03 5.51 -3.48
N TYR A 137 25.69 5.37 -2.31
CA TYR A 137 25.48 6.23 -1.15
C TYR A 137 26.80 6.48 -0.40
N LEU A 138 26.88 7.63 0.28
CA LEU A 138 27.97 7.96 1.21
C LEU A 138 27.43 7.93 2.64
N VAL A 139 28.05 7.16 3.53
CA VAL A 139 27.70 7.12 4.96
C VAL A 139 28.70 7.99 5.70
N LEU A 140 28.19 9.03 6.33
CA LEU A 140 28.95 9.96 7.15
C LEU A 140 28.51 9.82 8.62
N ASP A 141 29.42 10.07 9.54
CA ASP A 141 29.06 10.27 10.95
C ASP A 141 28.28 11.58 11.07
N MET A 142 27.21 11.61 11.87
CA MET A 142 26.38 12.82 12.06
C MET A 142 27.23 13.98 12.60
N ASN A 143 28.23 13.70 13.42
CA ASN A 143 29.10 14.72 14.00
C ASN A 143 29.97 15.45 12.97
N LEU A 144 30.10 14.92 11.74
CA LEU A 144 30.84 15.58 10.66
C LEU A 144 30.06 16.70 9.98
N LEU A 145 28.74 16.77 10.18
CA LEU A 145 27.87 17.78 9.56
C LEU A 145 27.65 19.01 10.46
N GLU A 146 28.18 19.00 11.69
CA GLU A 146 28.03 20.09 12.67
C GLU A 146 29.28 20.99 12.78
N GLN A 147 30.16 20.99 11.76
CA GLN A 147 31.33 21.88 11.69
C GLN A 147 31.04 23.21 10.98
#